data_AF-X6LAC3-F1
#
_entry.id   AF-X6LAC3-F1
#
_cell.length_a   1.000
_cell.length_b   1.000
_cell.length_c   1.000
_cell.angle_alpha   90.00
_cell.angle_beta   90.00
_cell.angle_gamma   90.00
#
_symmetry.space_group_name_H-M   'P 1'
#
loop_
_entity.id
_entity.type
_entity.pdbx_description
1 polymer ?
#
loop_
_entity_poly.entity_id
_entity_poly.type
_entity_poly.pdbx_seq_one_letter_code
_entity_poly.pdbx_strand_id
1 'polypeptide(L)'
;MKTFNINDYERLERVEYGDLNAIIPQKLIAFAGPHDRDIDEDGYPALTPQFYIPIWKKLGVTTIVRLNKKCYDKAVWTNEGFAHYDLYFVDGTTPSLAIVQQFLRICETAKGAIAVHCKAGLGRTGTLIGCYIMKHFAWSAAE
;
A
#
# COMPACT_ATOMS: atom_id res chain seq x y z
N MET A 1 -7.94 18.87 11.61
CA MET A 1 -8.70 17.91 12.45
C MET A 1 -10.19 17.79 12.12
N LYS A 2 -10.83 18.74 11.41
CA LYS A 2 -12.30 18.70 11.17
C LYS A 2 -12.79 17.71 10.10
N THR A 3 -11.90 16.93 9.47
CA THR A 3 -12.22 16.03 8.35
C THR A 3 -11.88 14.57 8.60
N PHE A 4 -11.40 14.23 9.80
CA PHE A 4 -11.09 12.85 10.16
C PHE A 4 -12.39 12.10 10.46
N ASN A 5 -12.62 10.98 9.78
CA ASN A 5 -13.78 10.11 10.00
C ASN A 5 -13.33 8.86 10.78
N ILE A 6 -13.60 8.87 12.09
CA ILE A 6 -13.25 7.76 12.98
C ILE A 6 -13.92 6.44 12.58
N ASN A 7 -15.18 6.49 12.15
CA ASN A 7 -15.92 5.27 11.77
C ASN A 7 -15.35 4.62 10.51
N ASP A 8 -14.92 5.43 9.53
CA ASP A 8 -14.26 4.90 8.34
C ASP A 8 -12.88 4.33 8.68
N TYR A 9 -12.13 4.99 9.57
CA TYR A 9 -10.82 4.54 10.02
C TYR A 9 -10.91 3.20 10.76
N GLU A 10 -11.71 3.10 11.82
CA GLU A 10 -11.90 1.89 12.62
C GLU A 10 -12.52 0.72 11.84
N ARG A 11 -13.26 1.03 10.77
CA ARG A 11 -13.79 0.01 9.89
C ARG A 11 -12.69 -0.54 8.99
N LEU A 12 -11.92 0.33 8.34
CA LEU A 12 -10.93 -0.05 7.32
C LEU A 12 -9.66 -0.69 7.91
N GLU A 13 -9.35 -0.43 9.19
CA GLU A 13 -8.22 -1.08 9.89
C GLU A 13 -8.45 -2.57 10.17
N ARG A 14 -9.70 -3.04 10.14
CA ARG A 14 -10.03 -4.45 10.45
C ARG A 14 -9.67 -5.34 9.27
N VAL A 15 -9.18 -6.54 9.58
CA VAL A 15 -8.79 -7.57 8.60
C VAL A 15 -9.90 -7.87 7.60
N GLU A 16 -11.14 -8.00 8.08
CA GLU A 16 -12.32 -8.30 7.24
C GLU A 16 -12.68 -7.19 6.24
N TYR A 17 -12.18 -5.98 6.45
CA TYR A 17 -12.61 -4.77 5.74
C TYR A 17 -11.48 -4.10 4.95
N GLY A 18 -10.26 -4.63 5.00
CA GLY A 18 -9.17 -4.19 4.16
C GLY A 18 -7.79 -4.22 4.80
N ASP A 19 -7.71 -4.27 6.14
CA ASP A 19 -6.46 -4.10 6.90
C ASP A 19 -5.60 -2.96 6.32
N LEU A 20 -6.20 -1.76 6.26
CA LEU A 20 -5.60 -0.61 5.59
C LEU A 20 -5.70 0.67 6.41
N ASN A 21 -4.70 1.52 6.26
CA ASN A 21 -4.59 2.80 6.93
C ASN A 21 -4.05 3.88 5.97
N ALA A 22 -4.70 5.05 5.95
CA ALA A 22 -4.19 6.22 5.25
C ALA A 22 -3.10 6.89 6.10
N ILE A 23 -1.83 6.73 5.70
CA ILE A 23 -0.68 7.29 6.42
C ILE A 23 -0.54 8.79 6.12
N ILE A 24 -0.65 9.15 4.84
CA ILE A 24 -0.74 10.54 4.41
C ILE A 24 -2.09 10.71 3.71
N PRO A 25 -3.02 11.51 4.26
CA PRO A 25 -4.35 11.69 3.69
C PRO A 25 -4.28 12.03 2.20
N GLN A 26 -5.07 11.32 1.39
CA GLN A 26 -5.14 11.47 -0.07
C GLN A 26 -3.82 11.23 -0.83
N LYS A 27 -2.77 10.69 -0.18
CA LYS A 27 -1.47 10.47 -0.83
C LYS A 27 -0.92 9.05 -0.66
N LEU A 28 -0.73 8.56 0.57
CA LEU A 28 -0.13 7.26 0.84
C LEU A 28 -1.03 6.43 1.76
N ILE A 29 -1.36 5.23 1.30
CA ILE A 29 -2.14 4.23 2.03
C ILE A 29 -1.27 3.00 2.20
N ALA A 30 -1.17 2.49 3.42
CA ALA A 30 -0.56 1.20 3.72
C ALA A 30 -1.68 0.16 3.87
N PHE A 31 -1.49 -1.05 3.34
CA PHE A 31 -2.44 -2.13 3.52
C PHE A 31 -1.78 -3.52 3.48
N ALA A 32 -2.47 -4.53 3.98
CA ALA A 32 -2.05 -5.93 3.88
C ALA A 32 -2.11 -6.44 2.43
N GLY A 33 -1.21 -7.37 2.10
CA GLY A 33 -1.09 -7.92 0.76
C GLY A 33 -2.29 -8.79 0.38
N PRO A 34 -2.98 -8.50 -0.73
CA PRO A 34 -4.08 -9.34 -1.20
C PRO A 34 -3.56 -10.64 -1.82
N HIS A 35 -4.46 -11.60 -2.00
CA HIS A 35 -4.18 -12.90 -2.60
C HIS A 35 -5.18 -13.20 -3.74
N ASP A 36 -4.82 -14.05 -4.70
CA ASP A 36 -5.75 -14.47 -5.78
C ASP A 36 -6.95 -15.28 -5.26
N ARG A 37 -6.89 -15.75 -4.02
CA ARG A 37 -7.92 -16.56 -3.35
C ARG A 37 -8.21 -15.98 -1.97
N ASP A 38 -9.33 -16.37 -1.39
CA ASP A 38 -9.76 -15.92 -0.06
C ASP A 38 -8.97 -16.58 1.10
N ILE A 39 -7.85 -17.24 0.79
CA ILE A 39 -6.96 -17.92 1.73
C ILE A 39 -5.52 -17.64 1.28
N ASP A 40 -4.64 -17.27 2.21
CA ASP A 40 -3.22 -17.05 1.96
C ASP A 40 -2.39 -18.36 1.93
N GLU A 41 -1.08 -18.22 1.72
CA GLU A 41 -0.15 -19.37 1.69
C GLU A 41 -0.05 -20.13 3.02
N ASP A 42 -0.43 -19.49 4.14
CA ASP A 42 -0.37 -20.05 5.49
C ASP A 42 -1.72 -20.63 5.95
N GLY A 43 -2.77 -20.54 5.12
CA GLY A 43 -4.10 -21.07 5.40
C GLY A 43 -5.03 -20.09 6.14
N TYR A 44 -4.66 -18.82 6.27
CA TYR A 44 -5.48 -17.80 6.90
C TYR A 44 -6.40 -17.10 5.90
N PRO A 45 -7.57 -16.59 6.32
CA PRO A 45 -8.43 -15.79 5.47
C PRO A 45 -7.69 -14.59 4.86
N ALA A 46 -7.84 -14.41 3.55
CA ALA A 46 -7.21 -13.33 2.80
C ALA A 46 -8.23 -12.57 1.96
N LEU A 47 -7.95 -11.30 1.70
CA LEU A 47 -8.75 -10.48 0.79
C LEU A 47 -8.16 -10.51 -0.62
N THR A 48 -9.04 -10.42 -1.62
CA THR A 48 -8.64 -10.43 -3.03
C THR A 48 -8.45 -9.03 -3.58
N PRO A 49 -7.67 -8.84 -4.66
CA PRO A 49 -7.60 -7.55 -5.35
C PRO A 49 -8.98 -6.96 -5.68
N GLN A 50 -9.94 -7.81 -6.07
CA GLN A 50 -11.30 -7.43 -6.43
C GLN A 50 -12.04 -6.72 -5.30
N PHE A 51 -11.82 -7.17 -4.06
CA PHE A 51 -12.40 -6.54 -2.87
C PHE A 51 -12.01 -5.05 -2.75
N TYR A 52 -10.75 -4.72 -3.05
CA TYR A 52 -10.24 -3.37 -2.86
C TYR A 52 -10.53 -2.40 -4.02
N ILE A 53 -10.81 -2.88 -5.24
CA ILE A 53 -11.10 -2.01 -6.39
C ILE A 53 -12.12 -0.89 -6.07
N PRO A 54 -13.31 -1.17 -5.50
CA PRO A 54 -14.27 -0.11 -5.17
C PRO A 54 -13.74 0.84 -4.08
N ILE A 55 -12.96 0.34 -3.13
CA ILE A 55 -12.33 1.14 -2.07
C ILE A 55 -11.32 2.12 -2.69
N TRP A 56 -10.45 1.62 -3.58
CA TRP A 56 -9.45 2.41 -4.29
C TRP A 56 -10.06 3.49 -5.16
N LYS A 57 -11.13 3.18 -5.90
CA LYS A 57 -11.87 4.18 -6.67
C LYS A 57 -12.43 5.28 -5.76
N LYS A 58 -13.02 4.91 -4.61
CA LYS A 58 -13.58 5.87 -3.64
C LYS A 58 -12.48 6.73 -2.98
N LEU A 59 -11.32 6.15 -2.67
CA LEU A 59 -10.20 6.84 -2.01
C LEU A 59 -9.29 7.61 -3.00
N GLY A 60 -9.61 7.63 -4.29
CA GLY A 60 -8.83 8.34 -5.31
C GLY A 60 -7.45 7.71 -5.54
N VAL A 61 -7.30 6.40 -5.28
CA VAL A 61 -6.08 5.66 -5.57
C VAL A 61 -5.94 5.51 -7.08
N THR A 62 -4.72 5.74 -7.56
CA THR A 62 -4.38 5.61 -9.00
C THR A 62 -3.23 4.63 -9.22
N THR A 63 -2.47 4.33 -8.17
CA THR A 63 -1.24 3.56 -8.24
C THR A 63 -1.16 2.54 -7.10
N ILE A 64 -0.79 1.31 -7.41
CA ILE A 64 -0.49 0.25 -6.45
C ILE A 64 1.00 -0.09 -6.52
N VAL A 65 1.64 -0.23 -5.36
CA VAL A 65 3.03 -0.68 -5.23
C VAL A 65 3.09 -1.95 -4.40
N ARG A 66 3.61 -3.03 -5.00
CA ARG A 66 3.83 -4.33 -4.35
C ARG A 66 5.29 -4.52 -3.97
N LEU A 67 5.53 -4.86 -2.71
CA LEU A 67 6.88 -5.04 -2.14
C LEU A 67 7.23 -6.50 -1.82
N ASN A 68 6.24 -7.41 -1.87
CA ASN A 68 6.40 -8.84 -1.56
C ASN A 68 6.42 -9.73 -2.80
N LYS A 69 6.59 -11.04 -2.57
CA LYS A 69 6.43 -12.06 -3.61
C LYS A 69 5.05 -11.94 -4.24
N LYS A 70 4.92 -12.38 -5.49
CA LYS A 70 3.66 -12.29 -6.22
C LYS A 70 2.67 -13.31 -5.64
N CYS A 71 1.64 -12.80 -4.97
CA CYS A 71 0.53 -13.58 -4.43
C CYS A 71 -0.78 -13.36 -5.23
N TYR A 72 -0.72 -12.50 -6.26
CA TYR A 72 -1.82 -12.21 -7.17
C TYR A 72 -1.33 -11.74 -8.55
N ASP A 73 -2.17 -11.79 -9.58
CA ASP A 73 -1.88 -11.18 -10.88
C ASP A 73 -2.15 -9.66 -10.89
N LYS A 74 -1.13 -8.88 -11.26
CA LYS A 74 -1.26 -7.42 -11.37
C LYS A 74 -2.25 -6.98 -12.45
N ALA A 75 -2.57 -7.86 -13.41
CA ALA A 75 -3.52 -7.60 -14.46
C ALA A 75 -4.89 -7.14 -13.91
N VAL A 76 -5.29 -7.64 -12.74
CA VAL A 76 -6.53 -7.23 -12.06
C VAL A 76 -6.57 -5.71 -11.81
N TRP A 77 -5.44 -5.12 -11.45
CA TRP A 77 -5.34 -3.67 -11.23
C TRP A 77 -5.25 -2.91 -12.54
N THR A 78 -4.41 -3.36 -13.47
CA THR A 78 -4.17 -2.62 -14.71
C THR A 78 -5.38 -2.61 -15.63
N ASN A 79 -6.18 -3.67 -15.62
CA ASN A 79 -7.43 -3.74 -16.39
C ASN A 79 -8.49 -2.75 -15.86
N GLU A 80 -8.39 -2.36 -14.59
CA GLU A 80 -9.25 -1.36 -13.95
C GLU A 80 -8.70 0.07 -14.03
N GLY A 81 -7.59 0.25 -14.76
CA GLY A 81 -6.97 1.56 -14.99
C GLY A 81 -6.00 2.03 -13.92
N PHE A 82 -5.64 1.16 -12.96
CA PHE A 82 -4.61 1.49 -11.98
C PHE A 82 -3.20 1.24 -12.53
N ALA A 83 -2.25 2.12 -12.22
CA ALA A 83 -0.83 1.82 -12.40
C ALA A 83 -0.38 0.79 -11.35
N HIS A 84 0.45 -0.17 -11.73
CA HIS A 84 0.96 -1.20 -10.81
C HIS A 84 2.48 -1.36 -10.96
N TYR A 85 3.20 -1.30 -9.83
CA TYR A 85 4.64 -1.44 -9.78
C TYR A 85 5.07 -2.54 -8.80
N ASP A 86 5.95 -3.43 -9.27
CA ASP A 86 6.62 -4.42 -8.42
C ASP A 86 7.99 -3.85 -7.98
N LEU A 87 8.15 -3.57 -6.69
CA LEU A 87 9.41 -3.13 -6.07
C LEU A 87 9.84 -4.15 -4.99
N TYR A 88 10.05 -5.39 -5.42
CA TYR A 88 10.32 -6.50 -4.52
C TYR A 88 11.66 -6.35 -3.77
N PHE A 89 11.62 -6.61 -2.47
CA PHE A 89 12.80 -6.92 -1.66
C PHE A 89 12.45 -7.91 -0.53
N VAL A 90 13.49 -8.56 -0.01
CA VAL A 90 13.36 -9.69 0.92
C VAL A 90 12.72 -9.24 2.23
N ASP A 91 11.85 -10.09 2.79
CA ASP A 91 11.16 -9.77 4.05
C ASP A 91 12.15 -9.66 5.22
N GLY A 92 11.92 -8.71 6.11
CA GLY A 92 12.82 -8.40 7.22
C GLY A 92 14.16 -7.75 6.84
N THR A 93 14.35 -7.38 5.57
CA THR A 93 15.57 -6.69 5.10
C THR A 93 15.31 -5.23 4.75
N THR A 94 16.37 -4.48 4.45
CA THR A 94 16.28 -3.09 4.00
C THR A 94 16.20 -2.99 2.47
N PRO A 95 15.46 -2.02 1.91
CA PRO A 95 15.45 -1.79 0.46
C PRO A 95 16.80 -1.23 0.00
N SER A 96 17.19 -1.53 -1.23
CA SER A 96 18.34 -0.88 -1.85
C SER A 96 18.04 0.59 -2.13
N LEU A 97 19.08 1.43 -2.25
CA LEU A 97 18.91 2.84 -2.60
C LEU A 97 18.19 3.01 -3.95
N ALA A 98 18.40 2.09 -4.90
CA ALA A 98 17.70 2.09 -6.18
C ALA A 98 16.18 1.90 -6.02
N ILE A 99 15.76 0.97 -5.14
CA ILE A 99 14.34 0.75 -4.81
C ILE A 99 13.76 2.00 -4.15
N VAL A 100 14.47 2.59 -3.18
CA VAL A 100 14.03 3.82 -2.50
C VAL A 100 13.83 4.94 -3.51
N GLN A 101 14.82 5.20 -4.36
CA GLN A 101 14.73 6.25 -5.38
C GLN A 101 13.60 5.99 -6.38
N GLN A 102 13.37 4.73 -6.78
CA GLN A 102 12.27 4.39 -7.68
C GLN A 102 10.91 4.61 -7.02
N PHE A 103 10.76 4.20 -5.75
CA PHE A 103 9.55 4.45 -4.97
C PHE A 103 9.25 5.96 -4.87
N LEU A 104 10.24 6.77 -4.52
CA LEU A 104 10.09 8.23 -4.42
C LEU A 104 9.63 8.84 -5.75
N ARG A 105 10.24 8.45 -6.88
CA ARG A 105 9.83 8.92 -8.21
C ARG A 105 8.39 8.53 -8.54
N ILE A 106 7.97 7.30 -8.23
CA ILE A 106 6.58 6.87 -8.41
C ILE A 106 5.66 7.76 -7.57
N CYS A 107 6.03 8.02 -6.32
CA CYS A 107 5.24 8.87 -5.44
C CYS A 107 5.12 10.31 -5.94
N GLU A 108 6.19 10.89 -6.48
CA GLU A 108 6.21 12.25 -6.99
C GLU A 108 5.40 12.42 -8.29
N THR A 109 5.33 11.36 -9.10
CA THR A 109 4.66 11.40 -10.42
C THR A 109 3.20 10.93 -10.39
N ALA A 110 2.78 10.20 -9.34
CA ALA A 110 1.42 9.68 -9.24
C ALA A 110 0.37 10.80 -9.17
N LYS A 111 -0.67 10.68 -10.01
CA LYS A 111 -1.76 11.66 -10.15
C LYS A 111 -2.76 11.65 -9.00
N GLY A 112 -2.83 10.57 -8.24
CA GLY A 112 -3.70 10.42 -7.08
C GLY A 112 -3.01 9.70 -5.93
N ALA A 113 -3.82 9.10 -5.05
CA ALA A 113 -3.31 8.33 -3.93
C ALA A 113 -2.63 7.04 -4.39
N ILE A 114 -1.73 6.53 -3.55
CA ILE A 114 -0.92 5.35 -3.81
C ILE A 114 -1.16 4.36 -2.68
N ALA A 115 -1.55 3.14 -3.04
CA ALA A 115 -1.69 2.03 -2.11
C ALA A 115 -0.42 1.18 -2.15
N VAL A 116 0.24 1.05 -1.00
CA VAL A 116 1.53 0.34 -0.85
C VAL A 116 1.32 -0.86 0.06
N HIS A 117 1.75 -2.04 -0.38
CA HIS A 117 1.67 -3.25 0.45
C HIS A 117 2.92 -4.12 0.36
N CYS A 118 3.09 -4.93 1.40
CA CYS A 118 3.99 -6.07 1.42
C CYS A 118 3.17 -7.33 1.74
N LYS A 119 3.58 -8.14 2.73
CA LYS A 119 2.72 -9.21 3.28
C LYS A 119 1.70 -8.62 4.27
N ALA A 120 2.17 -8.07 5.39
CA ALA A 120 1.31 -7.50 6.43
C ALA A 120 1.09 -5.97 6.31
N GLY A 121 1.69 -5.30 5.32
CA GLY A 121 1.57 -3.84 5.20
C GLY A 121 2.37 -3.02 6.22
N LEU A 122 3.22 -3.65 7.04
CA LEU A 122 3.93 -3.00 8.15
C LEU A 122 5.40 -2.68 7.84
N GLY A 123 6.31 -3.65 7.92
CA GLY A 123 7.76 -3.40 7.87
C GLY A 123 8.24 -2.75 6.57
N ARG A 124 8.23 -3.51 5.46
CA ARG A 124 8.70 -3.03 4.15
C ARG A 124 7.93 -1.80 3.65
N THR A 125 6.62 -1.81 3.84
CA THR A 125 5.72 -0.71 3.48
C THR A 125 6.06 0.55 4.26
N GLY A 126 6.15 0.44 5.59
CA GLY A 126 6.49 1.54 6.49
C GLY A 126 7.88 2.10 6.22
N THR A 127 8.88 1.25 5.90
CA THR A 127 10.23 1.73 5.54
C THR A 127 10.19 2.65 4.32
N LEU A 128 9.52 2.27 3.23
CA LEU A 128 9.48 3.10 2.03
C LEU A 128 8.60 4.36 2.21
N ILE A 129 7.45 4.24 2.87
CA ILE A 129 6.61 5.39 3.22
C ILE A 129 7.38 6.36 4.13
N GLY A 130 8.13 5.86 5.11
CA GLY A 130 9.00 6.64 5.98
C GLY A 130 10.08 7.39 5.20
N CYS A 131 10.72 6.75 4.21
CA CYS A 131 11.66 7.45 3.30
C CYS A 131 10.99 8.61 2.57
N TYR A 132 9.74 8.47 2.13
CA TYR A 132 8.99 9.57 1.52
C TYR A 132 8.72 10.68 2.54
N ILE A 133 8.29 10.33 3.76
CA ILE A 133 7.99 11.30 4.81
C ILE A 133 9.25 12.12 5.17
N MET A 134 10.36 11.45 5.46
CA MET A 134 11.64 12.10 5.77
C MET A 134 12.09 13.03 4.64
N LYS A 135 11.98 12.60 3.38
CA LYS A 135 12.40 13.40 2.22
C LYS A 135 11.53 14.64 2.01
N HIS A 136 10.21 14.54 2.17
CA HIS A 136 9.27 15.59 1.77
C HIS A 136 8.79 16.47 2.92
N PHE A 137 8.86 15.99 4.15
CA PHE A 137 8.44 16.73 5.35
C PHE A 137 9.59 17.03 6.31
N ALA A 138 10.82 16.57 5.98
CA ALA A 138 12.02 16.78 6.79
C ALA A 138 11.91 16.27 8.24
N TRP A 139 11.09 15.24 8.46
CA TRP A 139 11.03 14.55 9.74
C TRP A 139 12.33 13.78 9.97
N SER A 140 12.75 13.71 11.23
CA SER A 140 13.76 12.74 11.65
C SER A 140 13.21 11.32 11.55
N ALA A 141 14.08 10.32 11.57
CA ALA A 141 13.65 8.92 11.52
C ALA A 141 12.84 8.47 12.74
N ALA A 142 12.91 9.22 13.86
CA ALA A 142 12.23 8.88 15.10
C ALA A 142 10.81 9.46 15.22
N GLU A 143 10.50 10.49 14.43
CA GLU A 143 9.19 11.15 14.36
C GLU A 143 8.25 10.42 13.39
#